data_AF-A0A590UK66-F1
#
_entry.id   AF-A0A590UK66-F1
#
_cell.length_a   1.000
_cell.length_b   1.000
_cell.length_c   1.000
_cell.angle_alpha   90.00
_cell.angle_beta   90.00
_cell.angle_gamma   90.00
#
_symmetry.space_group_name_H-M   'P 1'
#
loop_
_entity.id
_entity.type
_entity.pdbx_description
1 polymer ?
#
loop_
_entity_poly.entity_id
_entity_poly.type
_entity_poly.pdbx_seq_one_letter_code
_entity_poly.pdbx_strand_id
1 'polypeptide(L)'
;MPSALAIFTCRPNSHPFQERHVYLDEPIKIGRSVARCRPAQNNATFDCKVLSRNHALVWFDHKTGKGNLDLCQHCRIDSALLATISERLQRAIPGR
;
A
#
# COMPACT_ATOMS: atom_id res chain seq x y z
N MET A 1 9.67 17.30 8.26
CA MET A 1 8.96 16.40 9.18
C MET A 1 9.25 14.97 8.76
N PRO A 2 9.47 14.01 9.67
CA PRO A 2 9.72 12.63 9.27
C PRO A 2 8.44 12.04 8.66
N SER A 3 8.47 11.73 7.38
CA SER A 3 7.40 11.04 6.67
C SER A 3 7.50 9.53 6.91
N ALA A 4 6.39 8.86 7.16
CA ALA A 4 6.40 7.40 7.24
C ALA A 4 6.47 6.81 5.83
N LEU A 5 7.32 5.82 5.60
CA LEU A 5 7.47 5.19 4.30
C LEU A 5 6.94 3.75 4.34
N ALA A 6 5.93 3.47 3.52
CA ALA A 6 5.47 2.12 3.25
C ALA A 6 6.15 1.59 1.98
N ILE A 7 6.82 0.44 2.11
CA ILE A 7 7.44 -0.25 0.99
C ILE A 7 6.62 -1.50 0.65
N PHE A 8 6.08 -1.53 -0.57
CA PHE A 8 5.33 -2.65 -1.11
C PHE A 8 6.25 -3.49 -1.99
N THR A 9 6.53 -4.74 -1.59
CA THR A 9 7.49 -5.62 -2.28
C THR A 9 6.78 -6.80 -2.93
N CYS A 10 7.13 -7.11 -4.18
CA CYS A 10 6.54 -8.23 -4.89
C CYS A 10 7.07 -9.56 -4.35
N ARG A 11 6.17 -10.51 -4.10
CA ARG A 11 6.50 -11.86 -3.62
C ARG A 11 6.39 -12.89 -4.76
N PRO A 12 7.13 -14.01 -4.72
CA PRO A 12 7.08 -15.02 -5.79
C PRO A 12 5.68 -15.63 -6.03
N ASN A 13 4.81 -15.61 -5.03
CA ASN A 13 3.43 -16.11 -5.09
C ASN A 13 2.40 -15.03 -5.46
N SER A 14 2.84 -13.88 -5.95
CA SER A 14 1.99 -12.71 -6.20
C SER A 14 1.92 -12.32 -7.67
N HIS A 15 0.90 -11.54 -8.02
CA HIS A 15 0.85 -10.91 -9.34
C HIS A 15 2.03 -9.95 -9.49
N PRO A 16 2.83 -10.04 -10.56
CA PRO A 16 4.05 -9.26 -10.68
C PRO A 16 3.76 -7.76 -10.67
N PHE A 17 4.45 -7.03 -9.79
CA PHE A 17 4.47 -5.57 -9.78
C PHE A 17 5.86 -5.08 -9.37
N GLN A 18 6.19 -3.87 -9.79
CA GLN A 18 7.42 -3.22 -9.34
C GLN A 18 7.27 -2.73 -7.91
N GLU A 19 8.32 -2.88 -7.10
CA GLU A 19 8.38 -2.34 -5.74
C GLU A 19 7.96 -0.87 -5.69
N ARG A 20 7.16 -0.52 -4.69
CA ARG A 20 6.60 0.83 -4.53
C ARG A 20 6.99 1.42 -3.19
N HIS A 21 7.36 2.69 -3.21
CA HIS A 21 7.78 3.48 -2.06
C HIS A 21 6.76 4.60 -1.87
N VAL A 22 5.87 4.42 -0.90
CA VAL A 22 4.71 5.28 -0.71
C VAL A 22 4.84 6.00 0.62
N TYR A 23 4.90 7.33 0.57
CA TYR A 23 4.88 8.15 1.76
C TYR A 23 3.47 8.19 2.35
N LEU A 24 3.36 7.88 3.63
CA LEU A 24 2.12 7.86 4.41
C LEU A 24 1.95 9.17 5.19
N ASP A 25 2.20 10.31 4.53
CA ASP A 25 1.92 11.64 5.09
C ASP A 25 0.41 11.88 5.20
N GLU A 26 -0.35 11.30 4.27
CA GLU A 26 -1.81 11.26 4.26
C GLU A 26 -2.31 9.82 4.07
N PRO A 27 -3.57 9.51 4.40
CA PRO A 27 -4.15 8.20 4.13
C PRO A 27 -4.12 7.85 2.63
N ILE A 28 -3.43 6.77 2.29
CA ILE A 28 -3.28 6.30 0.91
C ILE A 28 -4.28 5.20 0.61
N LYS A 29 -4.97 5.33 -0.51
CA LYS A 29 -5.89 4.32 -1.02
C LYS A 29 -5.13 3.24 -1.78
N ILE A 30 -5.38 1.99 -1.40
CA ILE A 30 -4.95 0.81 -2.12
C ILE A 30 -6.10 0.36 -3.02
N GLY A 31 -5.83 0.14 -4.30
CA GLY A 31 -6.87 -0.25 -5.23
C GLY A 31 -6.36 -0.56 -6.63
N ARG A 32 -7.30 -0.90 -7.50
CA ARG A 32 -7.01 -1.19 -8.90
C ARG A 32 -6.83 0.08 -9.73
N SER A 33 -5.92 0.02 -10.69
CA SER A 33 -5.82 0.99 -11.78
C SER A 33 -7.18 1.21 -12.46
N VAL A 34 -7.54 2.47 -12.65
CA VAL A 34 -8.73 2.90 -13.40
C VAL A 34 -8.30 3.99 -14.39
N ALA A 35 -9.14 4.31 -15.37
CA ALA A 35 -8.80 5.25 -16.45
C ALA A 35 -8.20 6.61 -15.99
N ARG A 36 -8.48 7.04 -14.75
CA ARG A 36 -7.94 8.27 -14.15
C ARG A 36 -6.82 8.05 -13.11
N CYS A 37 -6.62 6.83 -12.61
CA CYS A 37 -5.62 6.51 -11.59
C CYS A 37 -4.70 5.42 -12.11
N ARG A 38 -3.51 5.81 -12.58
CA ARG A 38 -2.50 4.88 -13.10
C ARG A 38 -1.55 4.43 -11.98
N PRO A 39 -0.97 3.22 -12.05
CA PRO A 39 0.08 2.78 -11.13
C PRO A 39 1.28 3.71 -11.20
N ALA A 40 1.72 4.26 -10.08
CA ALA A 40 2.92 5.10 -9.96
C ALA A 40 3.77 4.68 -8.76
N GLN A 41 5.07 4.96 -8.77
CA GLN A 41 6.00 4.48 -7.72
C GLN A 41 5.62 4.98 -6.32
N ASN A 42 4.97 6.14 -6.26
CA ASN A 42 4.52 6.84 -5.07
C ASN A 42 3.04 6.57 -4.70
N ASN A 43 2.37 5.63 -5.37
CA ASN A 43 0.98 5.28 -5.05
C ASN A 43 0.81 3.78 -4.86
N ALA A 44 -0.26 3.41 -4.16
CA ALA A 44 -0.64 2.01 -3.94
C ALA A 44 -1.72 1.56 -4.93
N THR A 45 -1.62 2.01 -6.19
CA THR A 45 -2.53 1.60 -7.27
C THR A 45 -1.89 0.47 -8.08
N PHE A 46 -2.58 -0.66 -8.19
CA PHE A 46 -2.08 -1.87 -8.84
C PHE A 46 -2.91 -2.23 -10.07
N ASP A 47 -2.28 -2.69 -11.15
CA ASP A 47 -3.01 -3.17 -12.34
C ASP A 47 -3.35 -4.66 -12.22
N CYS A 48 -4.12 -5.01 -11.19
CA CYS A 48 -4.46 -6.39 -10.90
C CYS A 48 -5.98 -6.55 -10.84
N LYS A 49 -6.52 -7.41 -11.71
CA LYS A 49 -7.97 -7.53 -11.95
C LYS A 49 -8.76 -8.02 -10.74
N VAL A 50 -8.12 -8.75 -9.83
CA VAL A 50 -8.73 -9.23 -8.59
C VAL A 50 -8.84 -8.16 -7.49
N LEU A 51 -8.16 -7.01 -7.65
CA LEU A 51 -8.37 -5.87 -6.76
C LEU A 51 -9.66 -5.11 -7.11
N SER A 52 -10.32 -4.66 -6.06
CA SER A 52 -11.39 -3.66 -6.16
C SER A 52 -10.82 -2.26 -6.37
N ARG A 53 -11.68 -1.35 -6.85
CA ARG A 53 -11.32 0.06 -7.07
C ARG A 53 -10.91 0.78 -5.78
N ASN A 54 -11.68 0.55 -4.71
CA ASN A 54 -11.35 0.97 -3.35
C ASN A 54 -11.20 -0.30 -2.52
N HIS A 55 -9.97 -0.81 -2.43
CA HIS A 55 -9.74 -2.12 -1.82
C HIS A 55 -9.38 -2.00 -0.35
N ALA A 56 -8.48 -1.09 -0.03
CA ALA A 56 -8.08 -0.78 1.32
C ALA A 56 -7.62 0.67 1.45
N LEU A 57 -7.50 1.13 2.69
CA LEU A 57 -6.89 2.40 3.05
C LEU A 57 -5.75 2.11 4.01
N VAL A 58 -4.55 2.60 3.71
CA VAL A 58 -3.38 2.52 4.59
C VAL A 58 -3.03 3.91 5.08
N TRP A 59 -2.75 4.06 6.37
CA TRP A 59 -2.29 5.30 6.93
C TRP A 59 -1.37 5.06 8.11
N PHE A 60 -0.47 6.02 8.35
CA PHE A 60 0.38 6.01 9.51
C PHE A 60 -0.17 6.96 10.57
N ASP A 61 -0.43 6.45 11.76
CA ASP A 61 -0.79 7.29 12.89
C ASP A 61 0.47 7.79 13.58
N HIS A 62 0.81 9.05 13.31
CA HIS A 62 1.96 9.71 13.92
C HIS A 62 1.84 9.87 15.44
N LYS A 63 0.61 9.88 16.00
CA LYS A 63 0.39 10.02 17.45
C LYS A 63 0.73 8.73 18.18
N THR A 64 0.33 7.59 17.61
CA THR A 64 0.58 6.27 18.21
C THR A 64 1.84 5.60 17.68
N GLY A 65 2.41 6.10 16.58
CA GLY A 65 3.54 5.50 15.88
C GLY A 65 3.21 4.18 15.18
N LYS A 66 1.92 3.93 14.88
CA LYS A 66 1.43 2.67 14.33
C LYS A 66 0.90 2.84 12.91
N GLY A 67 1.25 1.91 12.02
CA GLY A 67 0.60 1.75 10.72
C GLY A 67 -0.78 1.10 10.91
N ASN A 68 -1.79 1.63 10.24
CA ASN A 68 -3.15 1.10 10.23
C ASN A 68 -3.56 0.79 8.79
N LEU A 69 -4.33 -0.28 8.63
CA LEU A 69 -4.83 -0.77 7.36
C LEU A 69 -6.32 -1.11 7.51
N ASP A 70 -7.18 -0.38 6.81
CA ASP A 70 -8.62 -0.66 6.75
C ASP A 70 -8.92 -1.39 5.44
N LEU A 71 -9.41 -2.62 5.54
CA LEU A 71 -9.76 -3.45 4.41
C LEU A 71 -11.27 -3.34 4.15
N CYS A 72 -11.66 -3.08 2.91
CA CYS A 72 -13.08 -3.13 2.55
C CYS A 72 -13.65 -4.53 2.80
N GLN A 73 -14.66 -4.64 3.67
CA GLN A 73 -15.29 -5.91 4.08
C GLN A 73 -15.83 -6.76 2.91
N HIS A 74 -16.09 -6.15 1.76
CA HIS A 74 -16.57 -6.83 0.55
C HIS A 74 -15.47 -7.40 -0.34
N CYS A 75 -14.20 -7.07 -0.07
CA CYS A 75 -13.08 -7.61 -0.83
C CYS A 75 -12.57 -8.88 -0.16
N ARG A 76 -12.87 -10.05 -0.73
CA ARG A 76 -12.01 -11.23 -0.51
C ARG A 76 -10.65 -10.91 -1.10
N ILE A 77 -9.76 -10.37 -0.28
CA ILE A 77 -8.35 -10.27 -0.63
C ILE A 77 -7.88 -11.71 -0.66
N ASP A 78 -7.40 -12.18 -1.82
CA ASP A 78 -6.67 -13.43 -1.87
C ASP A 78 -5.55 -13.32 -0.83
N SER A 79 -5.43 -14.27 0.10
CA SER A 79 -4.45 -14.23 1.18
C SER A 79 -3.01 -14.09 0.62
N ALA A 80 -2.78 -14.45 -0.64
CA ALA A 80 -1.55 -14.14 -1.35
C ALA A 80 -1.32 -12.63 -1.52
N LEU A 81 -2.33 -11.81 -1.82
CA LEU A 81 -2.20 -10.36 -1.99
C LEU A 81 -1.99 -9.62 -0.66
N LEU A 82 -2.62 -10.06 0.44
CA LEU A 82 -2.29 -9.57 1.79
C LEU A 82 -0.84 -9.92 2.17
N ALA A 83 -0.36 -11.11 1.79
CA ALA A 83 1.05 -11.48 1.93
C ALA A 83 1.97 -10.75 0.91
N THR A 84 1.42 -10.30 -0.21
CA THR A 84 2.09 -9.51 -1.26
C THR A 84 2.32 -8.07 -0.81
N ILE A 85 1.37 -7.52 -0.07
CA ILE A 85 1.49 -6.24 0.62
C ILE A 85 2.12 -6.51 1.98
N SER A 86 3.29 -7.14 2.00
CA SER A 86 4.11 -7.19 3.21
C SER A 86 4.62 -5.77 3.44
N GLU A 87 3.82 -4.99 4.17
CA GLU A 87 4.11 -3.61 4.53
C GLU A 87 5.33 -3.63 5.44
N ARG A 88 6.51 -3.38 4.86
CA ARG A 88 7.67 -2.99 5.65
C ARG A 88 7.51 -1.50 5.93
N LEU A 89 6.86 -1.19 7.04
CA LEU A 89 6.76 0.17 7.51
C LEU A 89 8.12 0.61 8.04
N GLN A 90 8.88 1.32 7.21
CA GLN A 90 10.11 1.96 7.63
C GLN A 90 9.73 3.34 8.15
N ARG A 91 9.91 3.58 9.45
CA ARG A 91 10.04 4.96 9.93
C ARG A 91 11.24 5.52 9.20
N ALA A 92 11.04 6.53 8.35
CA ALA A 92 12.15 7.34 7.90
C ALA A 92 12.72 8.01 9.15
N ILE A 93 13.77 7.41 9.71
CA ILE A 93 14.62 8.10 10.67
C ILE A 93 15.15 9.31 9.88
N PRO A 94 14.83 10.54 10.29
CA PRO A 94 15.31 11.71 9.57
C PRO A 94 16.84 11.66 9.59
N GLY A 95 17.44 11.62 8.40
CA GLY A 95 18.85 11.89 8.09
C GLY A 95 19.90 11.56 9.16
N ARG A 96 20.75 10.58 8.85
CA ARG A 96 22.18 10.90 8.88
C ARG A 96 22.58 11.42 7.52
#